data_AF-A0A1M4V6C4-F1
#
_entry.id   AF-A0A1M4V6C4-F1
#
_cell.length_a   1.000
_cell.length_b   1.000
_cell.length_c   1.000
_cell.angle_alpha   90.00
_cell.angle_beta   90.00
_cell.angle_gamma   90.00
#
_symmetry.space_group_name_H-M   'P 1'
#
loop_
_entity.id
_entity.type
_entity.pdbx_description
1 polymer ?
#
loop_
_entity_poly.entity_id
_entity_poly.type
_entity_poly.pdbx_seq_one_letter_code
_entity_poly.pdbx_strand_id
1 'polypeptide(L)'
;MLKRKPIVLIIIGVCFILLYNYYNVYRTNSRIYEYIKQTIKLDITELKSLIDNNNMLLLQDIDNKELSSEDLKRLIFNHEEINVLLTEIIEKIDIIKSEKYGNNIRQGNQRVIWKDTRDIYREIKKEFSLDTDFIKLDENSVKDLRIIQEYYKQSNNILDNIITNFDKDIDMWSKEISILYQ
;
A
#
# COMPACT_ATOMS: atom_id res chain seq x y z
N MET A 1 -11.96 -29.69 -59.14
CA MET A 1 -11.06 -29.55 -57.97
C MET A 1 -10.64 -28.10 -57.63
N LEU A 2 -11.23 -27.04 -58.20
CA LEU A 2 -10.78 -25.64 -57.99
C LEU A 2 -11.56 -24.83 -56.92
N LYS A 3 -12.75 -25.25 -56.48
CA LYS A 3 -13.61 -24.45 -55.58
C LYS A 3 -13.14 -24.35 -54.12
N ARG A 4 -12.19 -25.19 -53.68
CA ARG A 4 -11.71 -25.21 -52.28
C ARG A 4 -10.55 -24.24 -52.00
N LYS A 5 -9.74 -23.90 -53.01
CA LYS A 5 -8.58 -22.99 -52.86
C LYS A 5 -8.94 -21.58 -52.33
N PRO A 6 -9.97 -20.89 -52.84
CA PRO A 6 -10.31 -19.55 -52.33
C PRO A 6 -10.86 -19.60 -50.89
N ILE A 7 -11.61 -20.64 -50.53
CA ILE A 7 -12.14 -20.82 -49.17
C ILE A 7 -11.01 -21.03 -48.17
N VAL A 8 -9.99 -21.83 -48.52
CA VAL A 8 -8.81 -22.06 -47.67
C VAL A 8 -8.01 -20.77 -47.46
N LEU A 9 -7.84 -19.94 -48.51
CA LEU A 9 -7.17 -18.64 -48.39
C LEU A 9 -7.93 -17.67 -47.47
N ILE A 10 -9.27 -17.66 -47.55
CA ILE A 10 -10.11 -16.85 -46.65
C ILE A 10 -9.96 -17.32 -45.19
N ILE A 11 -9.98 -18.63 -44.94
CA ILE A 11 -9.79 -19.20 -43.59
C ILE A 11 -8.42 -18.81 -43.03
N ILE A 12 -7.35 -18.95 -43.82
CA ILE A 12 -6.00 -18.56 -43.41
C ILE A 12 -5.94 -17.06 -43.09
N GLY A 13 -6.54 -16.21 -43.93
CA GLY A 13 -6.63 -14.76 -43.70
C GLY A 13 -7.34 -14.41 -42.38
N VAL A 14 -8.47 -15.07 -42.10
CA VAL A 14 -9.20 -14.90 -40.82
C VAL A 14 -8.34 -15.36 -39.63
N CYS A 15 -7.64 -16.50 -39.75
CA CYS A 15 -6.73 -16.97 -38.70
C CYS A 15 -5.59 -15.97 -38.42
N PHE A 16 -4.99 -15.37 -39.44
CA PHE A 16 -3.96 -14.33 -39.26
C PHE A 16 -4.50 -13.09 -38.56
N ILE A 17 -5.71 -12.62 -38.92
CA ILE A 17 -6.36 -11.49 -38.26
C ILE A 17 -6.64 -11.81 -36.78
N LEU A 18 -7.14 -13.02 -36.48
CA LEU A 18 -7.40 -13.45 -35.11
C LEU A 18 -6.10 -13.56 -34.29
N LEU A 19 -5.05 -14.14 -34.85
CA LEU A 19 -3.73 -14.23 -34.19
C LEU A 19 -3.14 -12.84 -33.94
N TYR A 20 -3.25 -11.92 -34.91
CA TYR A 20 -2.78 -10.54 -34.76
C TYR A 20 -3.55 -9.79 -33.67
N ASN A 21 -4.87 -9.92 -33.64
CA ASN A 21 -5.70 -9.32 -32.60
C ASN A 21 -5.40 -9.92 -31.23
N TYR A 22 -5.26 -11.24 -31.13
CA TYR A 22 -4.87 -11.93 -29.90
C TYR A 22 -3.51 -11.44 -29.39
N TYR A 23 -2.52 -11.33 -30.27
CA TYR A 23 -1.20 -10.82 -29.93
C TYR A 23 -1.25 -9.37 -29.42
N ASN A 24 -2.03 -8.50 -30.06
CA ASN A 24 -2.17 -7.11 -29.64
C ASN A 24 -2.86 -6.97 -28.28
N VAL A 25 -3.90 -7.77 -28.01
CA VAL A 25 -4.55 -7.81 -26.70
C VAL A 25 -3.56 -8.27 -25.64
N TYR A 26 -2.86 -9.39 -25.88
CA TYR A 26 -1.84 -9.90 -24.97
C TYR A 26 -0.74 -8.88 -24.67
N ARG A 27 -0.22 -8.21 -25.69
CA ARG A 27 0.81 -7.17 -25.55
C ARG A 27 0.31 -5.96 -24.76
N THR A 28 -0.94 -5.57 -24.95
CA THR A 28 -1.55 -4.44 -24.24
C THR A 28 -1.72 -4.78 -22.76
N ASN A 29 -2.24 -5.97 -22.44
CA ASN A 29 -2.38 -6.42 -21.05
C ASN A 29 -1.02 -6.52 -20.35
N SER A 30 0.00 -7.05 -21.02
CA SER A 30 1.36 -7.10 -20.47
C SER A 30 1.92 -5.71 -20.13
N ARG A 31 1.63 -4.70 -20.96
CA ARG A 31 2.05 -3.31 -20.68
C ARG A 31 1.29 -2.69 -19.50
N ILE A 32 -0.01 -2.94 -19.41
CA ILE A 32 -0.84 -2.47 -18.29
C ILE A 32 -0.34 -3.11 -16.99
N TYR A 33 -0.08 -4.42 -17.00
CA TYR A 33 0.48 -5.15 -15.87
C TYR A 33 1.79 -4.52 -15.37
N GLU A 34 2.75 -4.31 -16.28
CA GLU A 34 4.03 -3.70 -15.92
C GLU A 34 3.86 -2.27 -15.41
N TYR A 35 2.96 -1.49 -16.01
CA TYR A 35 2.67 -0.13 -15.54
C TYR A 35 2.13 -0.13 -14.10
N ILE A 36 1.10 -0.94 -13.81
CA ILE A 36 0.52 -1.02 -12.45
C ILE A 36 1.57 -1.52 -11.45
N LYS A 37 2.39 -2.51 -11.84
CA LYS A 37 3.48 -3.02 -11.01
C LYS A 37 4.50 -1.92 -10.66
N GLN A 38 4.87 -1.07 -11.62
CA GLN A 38 5.77 0.06 -11.34
C GLN A 38 5.12 1.11 -10.44
N THR A 39 3.83 1.42 -10.64
CA THR A 39 3.09 2.32 -9.74
C THR A 39 3.08 1.80 -8.31
N ILE A 40 2.77 0.51 -8.10
CA ILE A 40 2.81 -0.12 -6.77
C ILE A 40 4.20 0.02 -6.14
N LYS A 41 5.29 -0.13 -6.91
CA LYS A 41 6.66 0.03 -6.41
C LYS A 41 6.92 1.44 -5.89
N LEU A 42 6.43 2.45 -6.61
CA LEU A 42 6.53 3.85 -6.20
C LEU A 42 5.71 4.09 -4.92
N ASP A 43 4.46 3.63 -4.89
CA ASP A 43 3.58 3.79 -3.73
C ASP A 43 4.15 3.12 -2.48
N ILE A 44 4.76 1.92 -2.60
CA ILE A 44 5.45 1.23 -1.50
C ILE A 44 6.63 2.06 -0.98
N THR A 45 7.37 2.71 -1.89
CA THR A 45 8.52 3.55 -1.52
C THR A 45 8.06 4.80 -0.76
N GLU A 46 6.96 5.42 -1.21
CA GLU A 46 6.35 6.57 -0.54
C GLU A 46 5.78 6.18 0.83
N LEU A 47 5.04 5.07 0.89
CA LEU A 47 4.53 4.48 2.11
C LEU A 47 5.64 4.26 3.14
N LYS A 48 6.77 3.69 2.70
CA LYS A 48 7.95 3.52 3.56
C LYS A 48 8.47 4.85 4.08
N SER A 49 8.61 5.86 3.23
CA SER A 49 9.08 7.19 3.64
C SER A 49 8.19 7.83 4.70
N LEU A 50 6.86 7.70 4.58
CA LEU A 50 5.91 8.24 5.56
C LEU A 50 6.03 7.52 6.91
N ILE A 51 6.19 6.19 6.88
CA ILE A 51 6.40 5.37 8.09
C ILE A 51 7.71 5.73 8.77
N ASP A 52 8.80 5.87 8.00
CA ASP A 52 10.11 6.29 8.52
C ASP A 52 10.03 7.67 9.18
N ASN A 53 9.38 8.64 8.52
CA ASN A 53 9.19 9.98 9.06
C ASN A 53 8.40 9.97 10.37
N ASN A 54 7.28 9.23 10.43
CA ASN A 54 6.50 9.10 11.66
C ASN A 54 7.28 8.43 12.79
N ASN A 55 8.03 7.38 12.48
CA ASN A 55 8.85 6.70 13.47
C ASN A 55 9.96 7.61 14.02
N MET A 56 10.58 8.44 13.18
CA MET A 56 11.57 9.44 13.61
C MET A 56 10.96 10.53 14.49
N LEU A 57 9.81 11.09 14.12
CA LEU A 57 9.10 12.09 14.94
C LEU A 57 8.74 11.52 16.31
N LEU A 58 8.13 10.32 16.35
CA LEU A 58 7.80 9.65 17.60
C LEU A 58 9.02 9.41 18.49
N LEU A 59 10.14 8.97 17.91
CA LEU A 59 11.39 8.79 18.65
C LEU A 59 11.84 10.10 19.31
N GLN A 60 11.85 11.19 18.54
CA GLN A 60 12.24 12.51 19.04
C GLN A 60 11.32 12.97 20.17
N ASP A 61 10.00 12.87 19.99
CA ASP A 61 9.02 13.32 20.98
C ASP A 61 9.08 12.47 22.27
N ILE A 62 9.24 11.14 22.13
CA ILE A 62 9.40 10.21 23.25
C ILE A 62 10.70 10.50 24.04
N ASP A 63 11.82 10.68 23.34
CA ASP A 63 13.13 10.91 23.96
C ASP A 63 13.19 12.27 24.66
N ASN A 64 12.61 13.30 24.03
CA ASN A 64 12.47 14.63 24.62
C ASN A 64 11.41 14.68 25.73
N LYS A 65 10.51 13.68 25.78
CA LYS A 65 9.32 13.63 26.65
C LYS A 65 8.40 14.83 26.47
N GLU A 66 8.37 15.37 25.26
CA GLU A 66 7.61 16.54 24.88
C GLU A 66 7.07 16.31 23.47
N LEU A 67 5.81 16.66 23.25
CA LEU A 67 5.17 16.57 21.95
C LEU A 67 4.64 17.95 21.59
N SER A 68 4.99 18.46 20.42
CA SER A 68 4.45 19.73 19.92
C SER A 68 3.14 19.52 19.15
N SER A 69 2.33 20.57 19.08
CA SER A 69 1.09 20.57 18.30
C SER A 69 1.37 20.34 16.80
N GLU A 70 2.51 20.83 16.32
CA GLU A 70 2.94 20.65 14.93
C GLU A 70 3.37 19.21 14.63
N ASP A 71 4.13 18.60 15.54
CA ASP A 71 4.54 17.20 15.38
C ASP A 71 3.33 16.27 15.44
N LEU A 72 2.38 16.51 16.36
CA LEU A 72 1.13 15.77 16.40
C LEU A 72 0.32 15.92 15.10
N LYS A 73 0.25 17.12 14.51
CA LYS A 73 -0.42 17.33 13.21
C LYS A 73 0.24 16.52 12.11
N ARG A 74 1.58 16.50 12.06
CA ARG A 74 2.35 15.73 11.08
C ARG A 74 2.16 14.22 11.26
N LEU A 75 2.20 13.74 12.50
CA LEU A 75 1.95 12.35 12.84
C LEU A 75 0.57 11.88 12.36
N ILE A 76 -0.47 12.67 12.63
CA ILE A 76 -1.85 12.40 12.19
C ILE A 76 -1.95 12.44 10.66
N PHE A 77 -1.41 13.48 10.03
CA PHE A 77 -1.45 13.64 8.57
C PHE A 77 -0.79 12.44 7.87
N ASN A 78 0.46 12.12 8.22
CA ASN A 78 1.18 10.99 7.65
C ASN A 78 0.45 9.66 7.92
N HIS A 79 -0.17 9.50 9.08
CA HIS A 79 -0.95 8.30 9.41
C HIS A 79 -2.18 8.15 8.47
N GLU A 80 -2.85 9.24 8.15
CA GLU A 80 -3.97 9.24 7.19
C GLU A 80 -3.47 8.97 5.75
N GLU A 81 -2.36 9.58 5.33
CA GLU A 81 -1.75 9.32 4.01
C GLU A 81 -1.29 7.86 3.85
N ILE A 82 -0.66 7.29 4.88
CA ILE A 82 -0.30 5.86 4.92
C ILE A 82 -1.53 4.98 4.68
N ASN A 83 -2.68 5.32 5.30
CA ASN A 83 -3.92 4.57 5.11
C ASN A 83 -4.42 4.63 3.66
N VAL A 84 -4.36 5.81 3.05
CA VAL A 84 -4.77 6.02 1.66
C VAL A 84 -3.89 5.19 0.73
N LEU A 85 -2.57 5.32 0.85
CA LEU A 85 -1.62 4.58 0.02
C LEU A 85 -1.77 3.06 0.17
N LEU A 86 -1.91 2.54 1.39
CA LEU A 86 -2.15 1.11 1.62
C LEU A 86 -3.42 0.63 0.92
N THR A 87 -4.50 1.41 0.98
CA THR A 87 -5.77 1.08 0.31
C THR A 87 -5.59 1.05 -1.21
N GLU A 88 -4.96 2.07 -1.78
CA GLU A 88 -4.70 2.14 -3.22
C GLU A 88 -3.81 1.00 -3.72
N ILE A 89 -2.77 0.64 -2.96
CA ILE A 89 -1.88 -0.47 -3.32
C ILE A 89 -2.68 -1.77 -3.37
N ILE A 90 -3.58 -2.01 -2.42
CA ILE A 90 -4.40 -3.21 -2.39
C ILE A 90 -5.39 -3.25 -3.56
N GLU A 91 -6.02 -2.13 -3.89
CA GLU A 91 -6.87 -2.05 -5.08
C GLU A 91 -6.08 -2.36 -6.36
N LYS A 92 -4.85 -1.83 -6.48
CA LYS A 92 -3.94 -2.12 -7.61
C LYS A 92 -3.52 -3.59 -7.64
N ILE A 93 -3.27 -4.21 -6.47
CA ILE A 93 -3.01 -5.67 -6.35
C ILE A 93 -4.22 -6.47 -6.83
N ASP A 94 -5.43 -6.10 -6.40
CA ASP A 94 -6.66 -6.78 -6.78
C ASP A 94 -6.91 -6.70 -8.28
N ILE A 95 -6.61 -5.56 -8.92
CA ILE A 95 -6.65 -5.43 -10.38
C ILE A 95 -5.69 -6.44 -11.03
N ILE A 96 -4.44 -6.52 -10.56
CA ILE A 96 -3.45 -7.46 -11.11
C ILE A 96 -3.85 -8.93 -10.86
N LYS A 97 -4.38 -9.25 -9.68
CA LYS A 97 -4.71 -10.63 -9.30
C LYS A 97 -6.04 -11.12 -9.87
N SER A 98 -7.02 -10.23 -10.04
CA SER A 98 -8.32 -10.56 -10.63
C SER A 98 -8.20 -10.99 -12.10
N GLU A 99 -7.19 -10.51 -12.84
CA GLU A 99 -6.88 -11.03 -14.18
C GLU A 99 -6.29 -12.45 -14.16
N LYS A 100 -5.63 -12.86 -13.07
CA LYS A 100 -4.96 -14.16 -12.96
C LYS A 100 -5.89 -15.26 -12.40
N TYR A 101 -6.85 -14.92 -11.55
CA TYR A 101 -7.83 -15.84 -10.97
C TYR A 101 -9.15 -15.12 -10.67
N GLY A 102 -10.26 -15.59 -11.25
CA GLY A 102 -11.62 -15.04 -11.08
C GLY A 102 -12.25 -15.22 -9.70
N ASN A 103 -11.49 -15.04 -8.61
CA ASN A 103 -11.98 -15.07 -7.24
C ASN A 103 -11.69 -13.74 -6.55
N ASN A 104 -12.77 -13.02 -6.25
CA ASN A 104 -12.78 -11.81 -5.44
C ASN A 104 -12.11 -12.06 -4.09
N ILE A 105 -10.92 -11.49 -3.87
CA ILE A 105 -10.38 -11.33 -2.53
C ILE A 105 -11.32 -10.34 -1.82
N ARG A 106 -12.26 -10.86 -1.04
CA ARG A 106 -13.05 -10.02 -0.14
C ARG A 106 -12.09 -9.42 0.88
N GLN A 107 -11.73 -8.17 0.65
CA GLN A 107 -10.90 -7.35 1.53
C GLN A 107 -11.50 -7.40 2.94
N GLY A 108 -10.78 -8.08 3.84
CA GLY A 108 -11.15 -8.19 5.24
C GLY A 108 -10.87 -6.88 5.97
N ASN A 109 -11.87 -6.42 6.72
CA ASN A 109 -11.88 -5.27 7.63
C ASN A 109 -10.51 -4.76 8.10
N GLN A 110 -10.07 -3.66 7.49
CA GLN A 110 -8.96 -2.79 7.92
C GLN A 110 -9.36 -2.05 9.19
N ARG A 111 -9.21 -2.61 10.40
CA ARG A 111 -9.91 -1.98 11.57
C ARG A 111 -9.26 -2.01 12.94
N VAL A 112 -8.34 -2.91 13.28
CA VAL A 112 -7.98 -3.03 14.71
C VAL A 112 -6.82 -2.10 15.04
N ILE A 113 -5.63 -2.35 14.53
CA ILE A 113 -4.42 -1.63 14.96
C ILE A 113 -4.41 -0.16 14.49
N TRP A 114 -4.96 0.09 13.30
CA TRP A 114 -5.03 1.42 12.71
C TRP A 114 -6.01 2.35 13.42
N LYS A 115 -7.14 1.79 13.84
CA LYS A 115 -8.10 2.52 14.66
C LYS A 115 -7.50 2.84 16.04
N ASP A 116 -6.79 1.89 16.64
CA ASP A 116 -6.17 2.08 17.96
C ASP A 116 -5.12 3.21 17.92
N THR A 117 -4.27 3.23 16.88
CA THR A 117 -3.29 4.31 16.67
C THR A 117 -3.95 5.67 16.50
N ARG A 118 -5.01 5.74 15.68
CA ARG A 118 -5.77 6.98 15.45
C ARG A 118 -6.46 7.47 16.73
N ASP A 119 -7.01 6.56 17.51
CA ASP A 119 -7.71 6.88 18.74
C ASP A 119 -6.72 7.40 19.80
N ILE A 120 -5.51 6.83 19.90
CA ILE A 120 -4.42 7.39 20.74
C ILE A 120 -4.10 8.84 20.32
N TYR A 121 -3.87 9.11 19.04
CA TYR A 121 -3.61 10.49 18.58
C TYR A 121 -4.76 11.45 18.88
N ARG A 122 -6.02 10.97 18.81
CA ARG A 122 -7.20 11.79 19.16
C ARG A 122 -7.25 12.12 20.65
N GLU A 123 -6.94 11.16 21.52
CA GLU A 123 -6.88 11.42 22.96
C GLU A 123 -5.81 12.46 23.27
N ILE A 124 -4.60 12.28 22.74
CA ILE A 124 -3.50 13.25 22.89
C ILE A 124 -3.90 14.63 22.35
N LYS A 125 -4.58 14.69 21.20
CA LYS A 125 -5.05 15.96 20.60
C LYS A 125 -6.02 16.73 21.52
N LYS A 126 -6.77 16.06 22.39
CA LYS A 126 -7.66 16.75 23.35
C LYS A 126 -6.87 17.54 24.38
N GLU A 127 -5.64 17.13 24.70
CA GLU A 127 -4.78 17.84 25.66
C GLU A 127 -4.28 19.19 25.11
N PHE A 128 -4.23 19.35 23.79
CA PHE A 128 -3.89 20.60 23.11
C PHE A 128 -5.05 21.60 22.99
N SER A 129 -6.24 21.29 23.53
CA SER A 129 -7.44 22.13 23.39
C SER A 129 -7.41 23.50 24.10
N LEU A 130 -6.27 23.87 24.71
CA LEU A 130 -6.10 25.04 25.57
C LEU A 130 -4.96 26.00 25.14
N ASP A 131 -4.67 26.12 23.83
CA ASP A 131 -3.59 27.00 23.30
C ASP A 131 -2.18 26.66 23.83
N THR A 132 -1.91 25.39 24.10
CA THR A 132 -0.56 24.92 24.42
C THR A 132 0.17 24.54 23.13
N ASP A 133 1.35 25.12 22.89
CA ASP A 133 2.16 24.74 21.72
C ASP A 133 2.82 23.37 21.89
N PHE A 134 3.02 22.95 23.14
CA PHE A 134 3.60 21.67 23.52
C PHE A 134 2.89 21.07 24.73
N ILE A 135 2.90 19.74 24.81
CA ILE A 135 2.53 18.99 26.00
C ILE A 135 3.76 18.23 26.51
N LYS A 136 3.87 18.13 27.83
CA LYS A 136 4.85 17.25 28.45
C LYS A 136 4.26 15.86 28.55
N LEU A 137 4.94 14.87 27.99
CA LEU A 137 4.46 13.49 27.96
C LEU A 137 4.62 12.85 29.34
N ASP A 138 3.51 12.33 29.87
CA ASP A 138 3.55 11.49 31.06
C ASP A 138 3.95 10.04 30.71
N GLU A 139 4.12 9.18 31.72
CA GLU A 139 4.54 7.80 31.51
C GLU A 139 3.54 6.98 30.69
N ASN A 140 2.25 7.28 30.76
CA ASN A 140 1.22 6.58 30.00
C ASN A 140 1.25 7.04 28.54
N SER A 141 1.31 8.35 28.27
CA SER A 141 1.44 8.88 26.90
C SER A 141 2.70 8.35 26.22
N VAL A 142 3.84 8.30 26.92
CA VAL A 142 5.09 7.70 26.39
C VAL A 142 4.88 6.23 26.05
N LYS A 143 4.21 5.46 26.91
CA LYS A 143 3.94 4.05 26.67
C LYS A 143 3.06 3.85 25.43
N ASP A 144 2.01 4.65 25.28
CA ASP A 144 1.10 4.57 24.15
C ASP A 144 1.79 4.96 22.84
N LEU A 145 2.58 6.04 22.84
CA LEU A 145 3.39 6.43 21.67
C LEU A 145 4.43 5.36 21.30
N ARG A 146 5.00 4.63 22.27
CA ARG A 146 5.90 3.50 22.00
C ARG A 146 5.21 2.31 21.34
N ILE A 147 3.93 2.07 21.65
CA ILE A 147 3.16 1.02 20.96
C ILE A 147 3.02 1.37 19.48
N ILE A 148 2.69 2.64 19.18
CA ILE A 148 2.59 3.14 17.80
C ILE A 148 3.94 3.05 17.09
N GLN A 149 5.01 3.46 17.77
CA GLN A 149 6.37 3.38 17.24
C GLN A 149 6.76 1.94 16.85
N GLU A 150 6.49 0.97 17.72
CA GLU A 150 6.80 -0.43 17.45
C GLU A 150 5.98 -0.96 16.26
N TYR A 151 4.72 -0.53 16.10
CA TYR A 151 3.95 -0.82 14.90
C TYR A 151 4.63 -0.27 13.64
N TYR A 152 5.06 1.00 13.62
CA TYR A 152 5.76 1.56 12.46
C TYR A 152 7.06 0.82 12.15
N LYS A 153 7.81 0.42 13.18
CA LYS A 153 9.04 -0.37 13.02
C LYS A 153 8.76 -1.74 12.41
N GLN A 154 7.72 -2.43 12.83
CA GLN A 154 7.31 -3.71 12.24
C GLN A 154 6.88 -3.53 10.79
N SER A 155 6.09 -2.50 10.50
CA SER A 155 5.68 -2.15 9.14
C SER A 155 6.87 -1.88 8.23
N ASN A 156 7.89 -1.18 8.72
CA ASN A 156 9.13 -0.94 7.99
C ASN A 156 9.86 -2.23 7.63
N ASN A 157 10.00 -3.16 8.57
CA ASN A 157 10.66 -4.44 8.30
C ASN A 157 9.94 -5.24 7.21
N ILE A 158 8.60 -5.18 7.20
CA ILE A 158 7.78 -5.82 6.15
C ILE A 158 8.03 -5.12 4.81
N LEU A 159 8.02 -3.79 4.76
CA LEU A 159 8.25 -3.02 3.53
C LEU A 159 9.66 -3.21 2.97
N ASP A 160 10.68 -3.32 3.81
CA ASP A 160 12.05 -3.61 3.37
C ASP A 160 12.14 -4.98 2.70
N ASN A 161 11.43 -5.97 3.23
CA ASN A 161 11.35 -7.30 2.62
C ASN A 161 10.60 -7.28 1.29
N ILE A 162 9.49 -6.55 1.21
CA ILE A 162 8.72 -6.33 -0.02
C ILE A 162 9.62 -5.69 -1.09
N ILE A 163 10.31 -4.58 -0.78
CA ILE A 163 11.16 -3.86 -1.72
C ILE A 163 12.28 -4.77 -2.23
N THR A 164 12.91 -5.54 -1.35
CA THR A 164 14.01 -6.47 -1.69
C THR A 164 13.55 -7.59 -2.63
N ASN A 165 12.29 -8.02 -2.51
CA ASN A 165 11.75 -9.16 -3.25
C ASN A 165 10.70 -8.77 -4.30
N PHE A 166 10.52 -7.48 -4.56
CA PHE A 166 9.42 -6.95 -5.35
C PHE A 166 9.34 -7.54 -6.76
N ASP A 167 10.50 -7.75 -7.38
CA ASP A 167 10.61 -8.26 -8.74
C ASP A 167 10.58 -9.80 -8.84
N LYS A 168 10.52 -10.52 -7.70
CA LYS A 168 10.60 -12.00 -7.66
C LYS A 168 9.24 -12.68 -7.74
N ASP A 169 8.33 -12.37 -6.81
CA ASP A 169 7.04 -13.05 -6.69
C ASP A 169 5.94 -12.12 -6.17
N ILE A 170 4.92 -11.90 -7.01
CA ILE A 170 3.75 -11.09 -6.68
C ILE A 170 2.94 -11.66 -5.53
N ASP A 171 2.85 -12.98 -5.41
CA ASP A 171 2.08 -13.62 -4.36
C ASP A 171 2.73 -13.42 -2.98
N MET A 172 4.06 -13.31 -2.95
CA MET A 172 4.81 -13.00 -1.73
C MET A 172 4.53 -11.58 -1.25
N TRP A 173 4.84 -10.56 -2.04
CA TRP A 173 4.73 -9.18 -1.56
C TRP A 173 3.27 -8.73 -1.40
N SER A 174 2.33 -9.23 -2.20
CA SER A 174 0.90 -8.92 -1.97
C SER A 174 0.37 -9.49 -0.66
N LYS A 175 0.83 -10.68 -0.24
CA LYS A 175 0.49 -11.25 1.06
C LYS A 175 1.06 -10.41 2.19
N GLU A 176 2.29 -9.93 2.05
CA GLU A 176 2.94 -9.07 3.04
C GLU A 176 2.26 -7.70 3.17
N ILE A 177 1.84 -7.09 2.06
CA ILE A 177 1.04 -5.86 2.09
C ILE A 177 -0.33 -6.09 2.75
N SER A 178 -0.93 -7.27 2.55
CA SER A 178 -2.19 -7.61 3.22
C SER A 178 -2.04 -7.71 4.74
N ILE A 179 -0.84 -8.02 5.26
CA ILE A 179 -0.56 -8.03 6.70
C ILE A 179 -0.53 -6.60 7.24
N LEU A 180 0.04 -5.64 6.50
CA LEU A 180 0.08 -4.23 6.89
C LEU A 180 -1.32 -3.61 7.01
N TYR A 181 -2.28 -4.14 6.26
CA TYR A 181 -3.66 -3.66 6.19
C TYR A 181 -4.58 -4.20 7.30
N GLN A 182 -4.19 -5.28 8.00
CA GLN A 182 -5.02 -5.94 9.02
C GLN A 182 -4.89 -5.26 10.39
#